data_AF-R7A0H0-F1
#
_entry.id   AF-R7A0H0-F1
#
_cell.length_a   1.000
_cell.length_b   1.000
_cell.length_c   1.000
_cell.angle_alpha   90.00
_cell.angle_beta   90.00
_cell.angle_gamma   90.00
#
_symmetry.space_group_name_H-M   'P 1'
#
loop_
_entity.id
_entity.type
_entity.pdbx_description
1 polymer ?
#
loop_
_entity_poly.entity_id
_entity_poly.type
_entity_poly.pdbx_seq_one_letter_code
_entity_poly.pdbx_strand_id
1 'polypeptide(L)'
;MTETELLEKVKIALGVGGTYQDNTLKIYINETKEYLRDAGVSDSIIDSESAIGIITRGVSDLWNYGQDNAQLSQYFKERAIQLVYRSRKEVS
;
A
#
# COMPACT_ATOMS: atom_id res chain seq x y z
N MET A 1 -8.90 5.43 7.93
CA MET A 1 -8.76 6.68 7.15
C MET A 1 -9.68 6.64 5.94
N THR A 2 -10.07 7.78 5.37
CA THR A 2 -10.83 7.79 4.11
C THR A 2 -9.93 7.48 2.90
N GLU A 3 -10.53 7.05 1.80
CA GLU A 3 -9.80 6.82 0.54
C GLU A 3 -9.14 8.10 -0.01
N THR A 4 -9.84 9.24 0.09
CA THR A 4 -9.31 10.54 -0.33
C THR A 4 -8.08 10.94 0.48
N GLU A 5 -8.12 10.77 1.80
CA GLU A 5 -6.95 11.03 2.66
C GLU A 5 -5.78 10.10 2.33
N LEU A 6 -6.04 8.81 2.09
CA LEU A 6 -4.99 7.86 1.70
C LEU A 6 -4.36 8.24 0.36
N LEU A 7 -5.18 8.56 -0.64
CA LEU A 7 -4.72 8.98 -1.96
C LEU A 7 -3.80 10.20 -1.88
N GLU A 8 -4.22 11.24 -1.16
CA GLU A 8 -3.42 12.46 -1.02
C GLU A 8 -2.08 12.20 -0.30
N LYS A 9 -2.08 11.36 0.74
CA LYS A 9 -0.83 10.98 1.42
C LYS A 9 0.10 10.16 0.52
N VAL A 10 -0.43 9.24 -0.28
CA VAL A 10 0.34 8.47 -1.27
C VAL A 10 0.91 9.40 -2.35
N LYS A 11 0.12 10.35 -2.87
CA LYS A 11 0.57 11.34 -3.86
C LYS A 11 1.74 12.17 -3.33
N ILE A 12 1.61 12.69 -2.12
CA ILE A 12 2.68 13.43 -1.44
C ILE A 12 3.95 12.57 -1.35
N ALA A 13 3.82 11.32 -0.91
CA ALA A 13 4.97 10.43 -0.72
C ALA A 13 5.64 10.01 -2.05
N LEU A 14 4.91 9.97 -3.16
CA LEU A 14 5.43 9.67 -4.50
C LEU A 14 5.90 10.92 -5.27
N GLY A 15 5.71 12.13 -4.73
CA GLY A 15 5.99 13.38 -5.43
C GLY A 15 5.06 13.64 -6.63
N VAL A 16 3.85 13.09 -6.60
CA VAL A 16 2.85 13.24 -7.67
C VAL A 16 1.93 14.42 -7.36
N GLY A 17 1.84 15.36 -8.28
CA GLY A 17 0.91 16.49 -8.23
C GLY A 17 -0.29 16.33 -9.19
N GLY A 18 -1.29 17.20 -9.02
CA GLY A 18 -2.48 17.24 -9.87
C GLY A 18 -3.40 16.03 -9.68
N THR A 19 -4.30 15.80 -10.64
CA THR A 19 -5.33 14.74 -10.58
C THR A 19 -5.25 13.72 -11.71
N TYR A 20 -4.33 13.91 -12.66
CA TYR A 20 -4.21 13.06 -13.85
C TYR A 20 -3.99 11.58 -13.51
N GLN A 21 -3.22 11.29 -12.45
CA GLN A 21 -2.91 9.93 -12.02
C GLN A 21 -3.83 9.42 -10.91
N ASP A 22 -4.85 10.17 -10.47
CA ASP A 22 -5.65 9.79 -9.29
C ASP A 22 -6.31 8.42 -9.45
N ASN A 23 -6.91 8.16 -10.62
CA ASN A 23 -7.55 6.87 -10.89
C ASN A 23 -6.52 5.73 -10.96
N THR A 24 -5.38 5.96 -11.61
CA THR A 24 -4.27 4.99 -11.66
C THR A 24 -3.78 4.65 -10.25
N LEU A 25 -3.52 5.66 -9.43
CA LEU A 25 -3.04 5.48 -8.06
C LEU A 25 -4.08 4.76 -7.19
N LYS A 26 -5.37 5.06 -7.33
CA LYS A 26 -6.43 4.34 -6.62
C LYS A 26 -6.43 2.84 -6.92
N ILE A 27 -6.22 2.45 -8.18
CA ILE A 27 -6.15 1.04 -8.57
C ILE A 27 -4.96 0.35 -7.87
N TYR A 28 -3.77 0.93 -7.91
CA TYR A 28 -2.59 0.35 -7.27
C TYR A 28 -2.65 0.38 -5.74
N ILE A 29 -3.26 1.40 -5.16
CA ILE A 29 -3.54 1.46 -3.72
C ILE A 29 -4.42 0.27 -3.35
N ASN A 30 -5.52 0.05 -4.08
CA ASN A 30 -6.44 -1.05 -3.81
C ASN A 30 -5.74 -2.40 -3.96
N GLU A 31 -5.01 -2.62 -5.06
CA GLU A 31 -4.24 -3.86 -5.28
C GLU A 31 -3.24 -4.12 -4.14
N THR A 32 -2.55 -3.07 -3.67
CA THR A 32 -1.62 -3.20 -2.55
C THR A 32 -2.35 -3.56 -1.24
N LYS A 33 -3.55 -3.01 -1.01
CA LYS A 33 -4.38 -3.37 0.15
C LYS A 33 -4.86 -4.81 0.08
N GLU A 34 -5.32 -5.27 -1.09
CA GLU A 34 -5.75 -6.66 -1.31
C GLU A 34 -4.59 -7.63 -1.06
N TYR A 35 -3.40 -7.35 -1.60
CA TYR A 35 -2.21 -8.18 -1.32
C TYR A 35 -1.95 -8.33 0.18
N LEU A 36 -2.01 -7.23 0.94
CA LEU A 36 -1.80 -7.26 2.38
C LEU A 36 -2.89 -8.03 3.12
N ARG A 37 -4.16 -7.86 2.70
CA ARG A 37 -5.29 -8.57 3.28
C ARG A 37 -5.20 -10.07 3.03
N ASP A 38 -4.90 -10.48 1.80
CA ASP A 38 -4.72 -11.88 1.42
C ASP A 38 -3.51 -12.53 2.09
N ALA A 39 -2.45 -11.75 2.37
CA ALA A 39 -1.33 -12.20 3.18
C ALA A 39 -1.69 -12.41 4.68
N GLY A 40 -2.85 -11.92 5.13
CA GLY A 40 -3.35 -12.06 6.50
C GLY A 40 -3.10 -10.85 7.41
N VAL A 41 -2.87 -9.67 6.85
CA VAL A 41 -2.85 -8.42 7.63
C VAL A 41 -4.28 -7.97 7.92
N SER A 42 -4.55 -7.59 9.17
CA SER A 42 -5.87 -7.13 9.63
C SER A 42 -6.28 -5.78 9.02
N ASP A 43 -7.58 -5.61 8.75
CA ASP A 43 -8.13 -4.34 8.26
C ASP A 43 -7.86 -3.18 9.24
N SER A 44 -7.84 -3.45 10.55
CA SER A 44 -7.45 -2.47 11.60
C SER A 44 -6.11 -1.81 11.29
N ILE A 45 -5.15 -2.60 10.81
CA ILE A 45 -3.82 -2.13 10.41
C ILE A 45 -3.87 -1.50 9.03
N ILE A 46 -4.48 -2.15 8.05
CA ILE A 46 -4.52 -1.69 6.65
C ILE A 46 -5.16 -0.29 6.54
N ASP A 47 -6.19 -0.02 7.33
CA ASP A 47 -6.90 1.26 7.32
C ASP A 47 -6.33 2.29 8.31
N SER A 48 -5.26 1.94 9.02
CA SER A 48 -4.52 2.83 9.95
C SER A 48 -3.43 3.62 9.25
N GLU A 49 -3.07 4.79 9.81
CA GLU A 49 -1.96 5.60 9.30
C GLU A 49 -0.63 4.82 9.21
N SER A 50 -0.45 3.79 10.05
CA SER A 50 0.76 2.97 10.04
C SER A 50 0.97 2.17 8.75
N ALA A 51 -0.08 1.98 7.95
CA ALA A 51 -0.01 1.27 6.67
C ALA A 51 0.37 2.18 5.48
N ILE A 52 0.33 3.51 5.62
CA ILE A 52 0.59 4.44 4.50
C ILE A 52 1.94 4.17 3.84
N GLY A 53 2.99 3.92 4.65
CA GLY A 53 4.32 3.67 4.13
C GLY A 53 4.44 2.38 3.29
N ILE A 54 3.86 1.27 3.76
CA ILE A 54 3.88 0.02 2.98
C ILE A 54 2.99 0.11 1.74
N ILE A 55 1.83 0.77 1.85
CA ILE A 55 0.94 1.00 0.70
C ILE A 55 1.66 1.82 -0.37
N THR A 56 2.32 2.92 0.03
CA THR A 56 3.11 3.76 -0.89
C THR A 56 4.23 2.95 -1.55
N ARG A 57 4.93 2.09 -0.79
CA ARG A 57 5.98 1.24 -1.34
C ARG A 57 5.42 0.25 -2.38
N GLY A 58 4.32 -0.42 -2.08
CA GLY A 58 3.65 -1.34 -3.01
C GLY A 58 3.18 -0.64 -4.29
N VAL A 59 2.58 0.54 -4.15
CA VAL A 59 2.23 1.39 -5.30
C VAL A 59 3.48 1.73 -6.11
N SER A 60 4.56 2.21 -5.49
CA SER A 60 5.80 2.54 -6.21
C SER A 60 6.48 1.33 -6.85
N ASP A 61 6.33 0.13 -6.28
CA ASP A 61 6.89 -1.12 -6.81
C ASP A 61 6.11 -1.61 -8.05
N LEU A 62 4.78 -1.46 -8.03
CA LEU A 62 3.89 -1.93 -9.10
C LEU A 62 3.66 -0.88 -10.19
N TRP A 63 3.65 0.40 -9.83
CA TRP A 63 3.43 1.52 -10.74
C TRP A 63 4.75 2.02 -11.31
N ASN A 64 5.29 1.29 -12.28
CA ASN A 64 6.54 1.61 -12.97
C ASN A 64 6.32 2.19 -14.38
N TYR A 65 5.20 2.89 -14.60
CA TYR A 65 4.79 3.38 -15.94
C TYR A 65 4.60 2.25 -17.00
N GLY A 66 4.26 1.04 -16.57
CA GLY A 66 3.95 -0.06 -17.50
C GLY A 66 5.17 -0.77 -18.06
N GLN A 67 6.29 -0.80 -17.33
CA GLN A 67 7.41 -1.67 -17.68
C GLN A 67 7.12 -3.11 -17.23
N ASP A 68 7.49 -4.10 -18.05
CA ASP A 68 7.20 -5.54 -17.83
C ASP A 68 7.97 -6.19 -16.66
N ASN A 69 8.58 -5.40 -15.78
CA ASN A 69 9.36 -5.84 -14.63
C ASN A 69 8.79 -5.36 -13.28
N ALA A 70 7.55 -4.87 -13.25
CA ALA A 70 6.90 -4.42 -12.03
C ALA A 70 6.84 -5.57 -11.02
N GLN A 71 7.53 -5.41 -9.88
CA GLN A 71 7.64 -6.46 -8.87
C GLN A 71 7.71 -5.84 -7.48
N LEU A 72 6.99 -6.45 -6.54
CA LEU A 72 7.08 -6.09 -5.13
C LEU A 72 8.50 -6.34 -4.61
N SER A 73 9.09 -5.29 -4.02
CA SER A 73 10.44 -5.29 -3.48
C SER A 73 10.59 -6.27 -2.31
N GLN A 74 11.83 -6.69 -2.04
CA GLN A 74 12.14 -7.51 -0.87
C GLN A 74 11.69 -6.81 0.43
N TYR A 75 11.94 -5.51 0.55
CA TYR A 75 11.49 -4.72 1.70
C TYR A 75 9.96 -4.73 1.86
N PHE A 76 9.19 -4.59 0.76
CA PHE A 76 7.74 -4.68 0.83
C PHE A 76 7.29 -6.04 1.39
N LYS A 77 7.86 -7.14 0.88
CA LYS A 77 7.53 -8.50 1.31
C LYS A 77 7.88 -8.73 2.79
N GLU A 78 9.06 -8.31 3.22
CA GLU A 78 9.49 -8.40 4.63
C GLU A 78 8.57 -7.61 5.55
N ARG A 79 8.21 -6.38 5.15
CA ARG A 79 7.31 -5.54 5.94
C ARG A 79 5.90 -6.13 5.99
N ALA A 80 5.37 -6.66 4.89
CA ALA A 80 4.08 -7.35 4.87
C ALA A 80 4.07 -8.50 5.90
N ILE A 81 5.12 -9.33 5.93
CA ILE A 81 5.27 -10.42 6.91
C ILE A 81 5.26 -9.87 8.34
N GLN A 82 6.01 -8.79 8.62
CA GLN A 82 5.99 -8.16 9.96
C GLN A 82 4.59 -7.70 10.36
N LEU A 83 3.80 -7.19 9.42
CA LEU A 83 2.43 -6.76 9.68
C LEU A 83 1.51 -7.93 9.99
N VAL A 84 1.68 -9.08 9.34
CA VAL A 84 0.93 -10.31 9.67
C VAL A 84 1.20 -10.73 11.12
N TYR A 85 2.45 -10.71 11.57
CA TYR A 85 2.77 -11.01 12.98
C TYR A 85 2.19 -9.99 13.94
N ARG A 86 2.12 -8.71 13.55
CA ARG A 86 1.49 -7.67 14.36
C ARG A 86 -0.01 -7.89 14.48
N SER A 87 -0.71 -8.23 13.40
CA SER A 87 -2.15 -8.56 13.40
C SER A 87 -2.48 -9.71 14.34
N ARG A 88 -1.61 -10.73 14.43
CA ARG A 88 -1.82 -11.86 15.36
C ARG A 88 -1.68 -11.47 16.82
N LYS A 89 -0.82 -10.50 17.15
CA LYS A 89 -0.65 -9.99 18.53
C LYS A 89 -1.86 -9.16 19.00
N GLU A 90 -2.65 -8.59 18.10
CA GLU A 90 -3.88 -7.87 18.46
C GLU A 90 -5.01 -8.82 18.92
N VAL A 91 -4.91 -10.11 18.60
CA VAL A 91 -5.95 -11.13 18.87
C VAL A 91 -5.59 -12.03 20.07
N SER A 92 -4.37 -11.94 20.60
CA SER A 92 -3.85 -12.73 21.73
C SER A 92 -3.93 -12.00 23.06
#